data_AF-A0A1B8NXJ7-F1
#
_entry.id   AF-A0A1B8NXJ7-F1
#
_cell.length_a   1.000
_cell.length_b   1.000
_cell.length_c   1.000
_cell.angle_alpha   90.00
_cell.angle_beta   90.00
_cell.angle_gamma   90.00
#
_symmetry.space_group_name_H-M   'P 1'
#
loop_
_entity.id
_entity.type
_entity.pdbx_description
1 polymer ?
#
loop_
_entity_poly.entity_id
_entity_poly.type
_entity_poly.pdbx_seq_one_letter_code
_entity_poly.pdbx_strand_id
1 'polypeptide(L)' 'MLGRIRAGVLEQGMVDLLREAGVDERMDAEGLPHDGVELAFDNRRVRIDLAGLTGGKQVMVYGQTEVTAT' A
#
# COMPACT_ATOMS: atom_id res chain seq x y z
N MET A 1 -25.03 8.13 1.14
CA MET A 1 -23.90 8.85 0.53
C MET A 1 -22.71 7.90 0.49
N LEU A 2 -22.27 7.45 -0.69
CA LEU A 2 -21.04 6.65 -0.84
C LEU A 2 -19.85 7.61 -0.67
N GLY A 3 -19.46 7.87 0.58
CA GLY A 3 -18.25 8.63 0.88
C GLY A 3 -17.05 7.94 0.23
N ARG A 4 -16.19 8.69 -0.46
CA ARG A 4 -14.98 8.16 -1.11
C ARG A 4 -14.22 7.24 -0.15
N ILE A 5 -14.17 5.95 -0.45
CA ILE A 5 -13.21 5.03 0.16
C ILE A 5 -11.84 5.43 -0.39
N ARG A 6 -11.03 6.13 0.41
CA ARG A 6 -9.63 6.39 0.07
C ARG A 6 -8.84 5.17 0.50
N ALA A 7 -8.58 4.26 -0.44
CA ALA A 7 -7.48 3.34 -0.28
C ALA A 7 -6.21 4.17 -0.10
N GLY A 8 -5.55 4.05 1.06
CA GLY A 8 -4.24 4.63 1.29
C GLY A 8 -3.20 3.69 0.69
N VAL A 9 -2.21 4.24 0.00
CA VAL A 9 -1.00 3.50 -0.34
C VAL A 9 0.03 3.86 0.73
N LEU A 10 0.46 2.85 1.49
CA LEU A 10 1.52 2.99 2.49
C LEU A 10 2.84 2.52 1.87
N GLU A 11 3.89 3.33 2.06
CA GLU A 11 5.25 2.93 1.73
C GLU A 11 5.77 1.91 2.74
N GLN A 12 6.74 1.08 2.34
CA GLN A 12 7.38 0.10 3.22
C GLN A 12 7.84 0.70 4.55
N GLY A 13 8.43 1.90 4.55
CA GLY A 13 8.88 2.56 5.78
C GLY A 13 7.75 2.91 6.75
N MET A 14 6.55 3.21 6.26
CA MET A 14 5.38 3.45 7.11
C MET A 14 4.83 2.14 7.68
N VAL A 15 4.80 1.07 6.87
CA VAL A 15 4.43 -0.27 7.32
C VAL A 15 5.36 -0.73 8.45
N ASP A 16 6.67 -0.56 8.27
CA ASP A 16 7.67 -0.92 9.26
C ASP A 16 7.50 -0.11 10.55
N LEU A 17 7.23 1.20 10.44
CA LEU A 17 6.97 2.06 11.59
C LEU A 17 5.71 1.65 12.38
N LEU A 18 4.63 1.26 11.70
CA LEU A 18 3.40 0.79 12.36
C LEU A 18 3.63 -0.52 13.12
N ARG A 19 4.47 -1.42 12.58
CA ARG A 19 4.91 -2.65 13.27
C ARG A 19 5.79 -2.34 14.47
N GLU A 20 6.74 -1.42 14.34
CA GLU A 20 7.57 -0.96 15.46
C GLU A 20 6.72 -0.33 16.57
N ALA A 21 5.66 0.38 16.21
CA ALA A 21 4.70 0.98 17.15
C ALA A 21 3.69 -0.03 17.75
N GLY A 22 3.64 -1.27 17.25
CA GLY A 22 2.75 -2.34 17.73
C GLY A 22 1.26 -2.12 17.43
N VAL A 23 0.95 -1.38 16.35
CA VAL A 23 -0.42 -1.05 15.91
C VAL A 23 -0.73 -1.62 14.52
N ASP A 24 -0.04 -2.69 14.16
CA ASP A 24 -0.04 -3.31 12.83
C ASP A 24 -1.01 -4.47 12.67
N GLU A 25 -1.54 -5.04 13.76
CA GLU A 25 -2.33 -6.29 13.72
C GLU A 25 -3.40 -6.31 12.62
N ARG A 26 -4.19 -5.23 12.54
CA ARG A 26 -5.25 -5.11 11.53
C ARG A 26 -4.70 -4.82 10.13
N MET A 27 -3.63 -4.04 10.03
CA MET A 27 -2.94 -3.77 8.76
C MET A 27 -2.36 -5.06 8.18
N ASP A 28 -1.73 -5.91 8.99
CA ASP A 28 -1.16 -7.19 8.54
C ASP A 28 -2.25 -8.21 8.18
N ALA A 29 -3.42 -8.14 8.82
CA ALA A 29 -4.57 -8.99 8.51
C ALA A 29 -5.35 -8.58 7.25
N GLU A 30 -5.55 -7.27 7.04
CA GLU A 30 -6.46 -6.73 6.03
C GLU A 30 -5.74 -6.03 4.85
N GLY A 31 -4.48 -5.63 5.06
CA GLY A 31 -3.67 -4.92 4.08
C GLY A 31 -3.27 -5.80 2.89
N LEU A 32 -3.21 -5.18 1.71
CA LEU A 32 -2.89 -5.89 0.47
C LEU A 32 -1.51 -5.45 -0.04
N PRO A 33 -0.45 -6.27 0.12
CA PRO A 33 0.86 -5.95 -0.42
C PRO A 33 0.81 -5.92 -1.95
N HIS A 34 1.48 -4.95 -2.55
CA HIS A 34 1.60 -4.75 -3.99
C HIS A 34 3.07 -4.64 -4.38
N ASP A 35 3.50 -5.53 -5.26
CA ASP A 35 4.87 -5.63 -5.78
C ASP A 35 5.13 -4.74 -7.00
N GLY A 36 4.12 -4.00 -7.46
CA GLY A 36 4.22 -3.20 -8.67
C GLY A 36 2.96 -2.40 -8.97
N VAL A 37 3.11 -1.43 -9.86
CA VAL A 37 2.03 -0.56 -10.34
C VAL A 37 1.98 -0.58 -11.86
N GLU A 38 0.85 -0.16 -12.42
CA GLU A 38 0.69 -0.08 -13.86
C GLU A 38 0.35 1.35 -14.28
N LEU A 39 1.05 1.83 -15.31
CA LEU A 39 0.78 3.11 -15.93
C LEU A 39 0.14 2.86 -17.29
N ALA A 40 -1.07 3.40 -17.48
CA ALA A 40 -1.77 3.36 -18.76
C ALA A 40 -1.71 4.74 -19.43
N PHE A 41 -1.04 4.83 -20.58
CA PHE A 41 -0.93 6.05 -21.38
C PHE A 41 -0.66 5.70 -22.85
N ASP A 42 -1.07 6.58 -23.76
CA ASP A 42 -0.84 6.40 -25.21
C ASP A 42 -1.25 5.02 -25.75
N ASN A 43 -2.45 4.56 -25.37
CA ASN A 43 -3.00 3.23 -25.68
C ASN A 43 -2.07 2.05 -25.30
N ARG A 44 -1.15 2.26 -24.35
CA ARG A 44 -0.23 1.26 -23.83
C ARG A 44 -0.42 1.11 -22.33
N ARG A 45 -0.11 -0.09 -21.83
CA ARG A 45 -0.05 -0.43 -20.41
C ARG A 45 1.37 -0.84 -20.10
N VAL A 46 2.01 -0.16 -19.15
CA VAL A 46 3.38 -0.42 -18.73
C VAL A 46 3.36 -0.84 -17.27
N ARG A 47 3.80 -2.06 -16.99
CA ARG A 47 4.00 -2.56 -15.63
C ARG A 47 5.35 -2.06 -15.11
N ILE A 48 5.34 -1.47 -13.92
CA ILE A 48 6.53 -1.18 -13.13
C ILE A 48 6.60 -2.23 -12.02
N ASP A 49 7.61 -3.09 -12.09
CA ASP A 49 7.94 -4.08 -11.06
C ASP A 49 8.71 -3.39 -9.92
N LEU A 50 8.01 -2.98 -8.87
CA LEU A 50 8.63 -2.29 -7.74
C LEU A 50 9.54 -3.24 -6.97
N ALA A 51 9.10 -4.47 -6.71
CA ALA A 51 9.90 -5.44 -5.97
C ALA A 51 11.22 -5.73 -6.69
N GLY A 52 11.19 -5.99 -8.00
CA GLY A 52 12.38 -6.22 -8.80
C GLY A 52 13.31 -4.99 -8.89
N LEU A 53 12.75 -3.79 -9.01
CA LEU A 53 13.53 -2.56 -9.19
C LEU A 53 14.09 -1.97 -7.88
N THR A 54 13.53 -2.33 -6.72
CA THR A 54 13.87 -1.72 -5.42
C THR A 54 14.55 -2.67 -4.44
N GLY A 55 14.92 -3.88 -4.88
CA GLY A 55 15.56 -4.88 -4.03
C GLY A 55 14.59 -5.55 -3.06
N GLY A 56 13.36 -5.79 -3.50
CA GLY A 56 12.32 -6.53 -2.78
C GLY A 56 11.33 -5.66 -2.01
N LYS A 57 11.38 -4.33 -2.12
CA LYS A 57 10.42 -3.46 -1.42
C LYS A 57 9.06 -3.48 -2.12
N GLN A 58 8.01 -3.30 -1.32
CA GLN A 58 6.63 -3.28 -1.78
C GLN A 58 5.92 -2.05 -1.22
N VAL A 59 4.72 -1.79 -1.74
CA VAL A 59 3.76 -0.85 -1.14
C VAL A 59 2.59 -1.64 -0.58
N MET A 60 1.91 -1.11 0.42
CA MET A 60 0.73 -1.72 1.01
C MET A 60 -0.51 -0.90 0.69
N VAL A 61 -1.55 -1.54 0.16
CA VAL A 61 -2.86 -0.91 0.03
C VAL A 61 -3.63 -1.16 1.31
N TYR A 62 -3.90 -0.10 2.06
CA TYR A 62 -4.62 -0.13 3.32
C TYR A 62 -5.39 1.18 3.54
N GLY A 63 -6.66 1.12 3.97
CA GLY A 63 -7.54 2.30 4.03
C GLY A 63 -6.99 3.39 4.96
N GLN A 64 -6.95 4.65 4.50
CA GLN A 64 -6.36 5.73 5.31
C GLN A 64 -7.13 5.98 6.63
N THR A 65 -8.44 5.76 6.64
CA THR A 65 -9.27 5.89 7.87
C THR A 65 -8.91 4.83 8.91
N GLU A 66 -8.34 3.72 8.46
CA GLU A 66 -7.99 2.56 9.30
C GLU A 66 -6.67 2.79 10.05
N VAL A 67 -5.79 3.63 9.51
CA VAL A 67 -4.52 4.03 10.16
C VAL A 67 -4.74 4.91 11.39
N THR A 68 -5.87 5.64 11.47
CA THR A 68 -6.21 6.54 12.59
C THR A 68 -7.16 5.95 13.63
N ALA A 69 -7.69 4.75 13.42
CA ALA A 69 -8.62 4.14 14.36
C ALA A 69 -7.84 3.45 15.48
N THR A 70 -7.70 4.13 16.62
CA THR A 70 -7.20 3.61 17.90
C THR A 70 -8.21 2.67 18.55
#